data_AF-A0A2M7UQ32-F1
#
_entry.id   AF-A0A2M7UQ32-F1
#
_cell.length_a   1.000
_cell.length_b   1.000
_cell.length_c   1.000
_cell.angle_alpha   90.00
_cell.angle_beta   90.00
_cell.angle_gamma   90.00
#
_symmetry.space_group_name_H-M   'P 1'
#
loop_
_entity.id
_entity.type
_entity.pdbx_description
1 polymer ?
#
loop_
_entity_poly.entity_id
_entity_poly.type
_entity_poly.pdbx_seq_one_letter_code
_entity_poly.pdbx_strand_id
1 'polypeptide(L)'
;MLLSEKKFKQSYEMCVKVLDKIPGEPKFVKLKAKIEEAVEDENIKIVEKTIEGLKPLWDEKKYAEILKKLEPLLQFSRNNGKLNDLFLEAQEKYKKQIEEYKKDFEKNQRARLTKILQESPERMIDELYFLETNNSSNEVTKQLVIEFRDKLIEKKIKDKKELVDSEKFDVIYNFVEELKKIDDKNQRIKELDEQTRRRQHESQLASKGEFVYKGGDYLSTLMKINKYSEAIKVAEEILQTDPNNSEVKGTLEEAKSKFFDQSRNETVDLITKNNSTDEIEYEKNKENFTVI
;
A
#
# COMPACT_ATOMS: atom_id res chain seq x y z
N MET A 1 41.72 63.57 -15.58
CA MET A 1 40.69 63.67 -14.52
C MET A 1 39.80 62.43 -14.42
N LEU A 2 39.22 61.91 -15.51
CA LEU A 2 38.26 60.78 -15.39
C LEU A 2 38.85 59.45 -14.88
N LEU A 3 40.07 59.08 -15.30
CA LEU A 3 40.80 57.90 -14.80
C LEU A 3 41.19 58.02 -13.32
N SER A 4 41.65 59.20 -12.90
CA SER A 4 42.01 59.49 -11.49
C SER A 4 40.80 59.53 -10.55
N GLU A 5 39.60 59.75 -11.09
CA GLU A 5 38.33 59.72 -10.36
C GLU A 5 37.65 58.33 -10.36
N LYS A 6 38.34 57.28 -10.85
CA LYS A 6 37.79 55.91 -10.99
C LYS A 6 36.51 55.82 -11.84
N LYS A 7 36.27 56.79 -12.73
CA LYS A 7 35.14 56.78 -13.69
C LYS A 7 35.49 55.93 -14.92
N PHE A 8 35.81 54.65 -14.69
CA PHE A 8 36.35 53.77 -15.71
C PHE A 8 35.39 53.53 -16.87
N LYS A 9 34.10 53.29 -16.59
CA LYS A 9 33.08 53.10 -17.63
C LYS A 9 32.97 54.30 -18.56
N GLN A 10 32.88 55.51 -18.00
CA GLN A 10 32.80 56.75 -18.79
C GLN A 10 34.09 57.00 -19.59
N SER A 11 35.25 56.72 -18.98
CA SER A 11 36.55 56.83 -19.66
C SER A 11 36.64 55.86 -20.83
N TYR A 12 36.18 54.62 -20.66
CA TYR A 12 36.13 53.59 -21.70
C TYR A 12 35.18 53.98 -22.83
N GLU A 13 33.94 54.36 -22.51
CA GLU A 13 32.94 54.79 -23.49
C GLU A 13 33.41 55.99 -24.33
N MET A 14 34.07 56.96 -23.70
CA MET A 14 34.66 58.09 -24.43
C MET A 14 35.81 57.65 -25.34
N CYS A 15 36.66 56.74 -24.87
CA CYS A 15 37.77 56.19 -25.64
C CYS A 15 37.27 55.39 -26.86
N VAL A 16 36.23 54.56 -26.69
CA VAL A 16 35.60 53.80 -27.76
C VAL A 16 34.95 54.73 -28.79
N LYS A 17 34.17 55.74 -28.36
CA LYS A 17 33.55 56.71 -29.27
C LYS A 17 34.56 57.46 -30.16
N VAL A 18 35.78 57.67 -29.67
CA VAL A 18 36.86 58.29 -30.46
C VAL A 18 37.46 57.27 -31.42
N LEU A 19 37.73 56.05 -30.96
CA LEU A 19 38.24 54.97 -31.81
C LEU A 19 37.26 54.56 -32.92
N ASP A 20 35.94 54.70 -32.71
CA ASP A 20 34.93 54.46 -33.74
C ASP A 20 35.03 55.48 -34.89
N LYS A 21 35.39 56.73 -34.57
CA LYS A 21 35.57 57.82 -35.55
C LYS A 21 36.95 57.82 -36.18
N ILE A 22 37.96 57.39 -35.45
CA ILE A 22 39.36 57.34 -35.89
C ILE A 22 39.95 55.97 -35.50
N PRO A 23 39.64 54.91 -36.28
CA PRO A 23 40.12 53.57 -35.99
C PRO A 23 41.65 53.50 -35.97
N GLY A 24 42.21 52.85 -34.94
CA GLY A 24 43.64 52.56 -34.87
C GLY A 24 44.53 53.71 -34.39
N GLU A 25 43.98 54.87 -34.00
CA GLU A 25 44.79 55.97 -33.46
C GLU A 25 45.61 55.51 -32.23
N PRO A 26 46.96 55.45 -32.31
CA PRO A 26 47.79 54.74 -31.32
C PRO A 26 47.64 55.27 -29.89
N LYS A 27 47.37 56.58 -29.73
CA LYS A 27 47.16 57.19 -28.41
C LYS A 27 45.91 56.66 -27.72
N PHE A 28 44.80 56.51 -28.45
CA PHE A 28 43.54 56.01 -27.89
C PHE A 28 43.54 54.49 -27.74
N VAL A 29 44.25 53.74 -28.60
CA VAL A 29 44.48 52.30 -28.38
C VAL A 29 45.24 52.05 -27.07
N LYS A 30 46.34 52.77 -26.85
CA LYS A 30 47.10 52.70 -25.59
C LYS A 30 46.28 53.14 -24.39
N LEU A 31 45.44 54.17 -24.54
CA LEU A 31 44.56 54.65 -23.48
C LEU A 31 43.49 53.62 -23.11
N LYS A 32 42.87 52.96 -24.11
CA LYS A 32 41.90 51.88 -23.92
C LYS A 32 42.53 50.73 -23.11
N ALA A 33 43.72 50.26 -23.51
CA ALA A 33 44.44 49.21 -22.80
C ALA A 33 44.75 49.59 -21.34
N LYS A 34 45.18 50.84 -21.09
CA LYS A 34 45.39 51.34 -19.72
C LYS A 34 44.11 51.41 -18.88
N ILE A 35 42.96 51.72 -19.50
CA ILE A 35 41.66 51.70 -18.81
C ILE A 35 41.27 50.26 -18.48
N GLU A 36 41.46 49.32 -19.40
CA GLU A 36 41.18 47.90 -19.19
C GLU A 36 42.06 47.32 -18.07
N GLU A 37 43.37 47.59 -18.07
CA GLU A 37 44.31 47.22 -17.00
C GLU A 37 43.90 47.81 -15.64
N ALA A 38 43.56 49.10 -15.58
CA ALA A 38 43.13 49.73 -14.33
C ALA A 38 41.79 49.18 -13.80
N VAL A 39 40.88 48.77 -14.70
CA VAL A 39 39.63 48.09 -14.33
C VAL A 39 39.92 46.69 -13.79
N GLU A 40 40.83 45.95 -14.42
CA GLU A 40 41.25 44.62 -13.96
C GLU A 40 41.87 44.69 -12.56
N ASP A 41 42.78 45.64 -12.31
CA ASP A 41 43.38 45.87 -10.99
C ASP A 41 42.34 46.20 -9.91
N GLU A 42 41.37 47.07 -10.22
CA GLU A 42 40.32 47.41 -9.27
C GLU A 42 39.38 46.22 -9.01
N ASN A 43 39.08 45.42 -10.05
CA ASN A 43 38.31 44.20 -9.92
C ASN A 43 39.02 43.17 -9.04
N ILE A 44 40.33 42.98 -9.21
CA ILE A 44 41.15 42.10 -8.36
C ILE A 44 41.04 42.55 -6.89
N LYS A 45 41.18 43.84 -6.60
CA LYS A 45 41.04 44.39 -5.24
C LYS A 45 39.65 44.15 -4.65
N ILE A 46 38.60 44.33 -5.45
CA ILE A 46 37.22 44.06 -5.02
C ILE A 46 37.05 42.57 -4.68
N VAL A 47 37.57 41.67 -5.52
CA VAL A 47 37.53 40.22 -5.29
C VAL A 47 38.28 39.86 -4.01
N GLU A 48 39.52 40.32 -3.84
CA GLU A 48 40.34 40.04 -2.65
C GLU A 48 39.68 40.55 -1.37
N LYS A 49 39.20 41.80 -1.36
CA LYS A 49 38.48 42.37 -0.21
C LYS A 49 37.22 41.58 0.12
N THR A 50 36.50 41.12 -0.91
CA THR A 50 35.31 40.31 -0.70
C THR A 50 35.68 38.95 -0.10
N ILE A 51 36.71 38.28 -0.63
CA ILE A 51 37.22 37.01 -0.11
C ILE A 51 37.63 37.14 1.35
N GLU A 52 38.36 38.21 1.73
CA GLU A 52 38.71 38.46 3.12
C GLU A 52 37.48 38.63 4.02
N GLY A 53 36.46 39.34 3.53
CA GLY A 53 35.18 39.51 4.23
C GLY A 53 34.34 38.24 4.37
N LEU A 54 34.70 37.14 3.68
CA LEU A 54 34.01 35.85 3.81
C LEU A 54 34.54 35.00 4.96
N LYS A 55 35.72 35.29 5.52
CA LYS A 55 36.34 34.47 6.58
C LYS A 55 35.39 34.20 7.76
N PRO A 56 34.65 35.17 8.32
CA PRO A 56 33.70 34.89 9.40
C PRO A 56 32.60 33.92 9.00
N LEU A 57 32.11 33.99 7.75
CA LEU A 57 31.09 33.07 7.24
C LEU A 57 31.63 31.65 7.07
N TRP A 58 32.92 31.50 6.78
CA TRP A 58 33.59 30.20 6.71
C TRP A 58 33.66 29.55 8.09
N ASP A 59 34.04 30.32 9.10
CA ASP A 59 34.12 29.86 10.50
C ASP A 59 32.73 29.46 11.03
N GLU A 60 31.69 30.22 10.66
CA GLU A 60 30.29 29.94 10.99
C GLU A 60 29.65 28.85 10.10
N LYS A 61 30.39 28.28 9.14
CA LYS A 61 29.89 27.28 8.18
C LYS A 61 28.66 27.74 7.37
N LYS A 62 28.55 29.04 7.08
CA LYS A 62 27.47 29.66 6.29
C LYS A 62 27.75 29.55 4.79
N TYR A 63 27.94 28.33 4.30
CA TYR A 63 28.39 28.09 2.91
C TYR A 63 27.39 28.55 1.86
N ALA A 64 26.08 28.50 2.13
CA ALA A 64 25.06 29.05 1.22
C ALA A 64 25.23 30.57 1.01
N GLU A 65 25.52 31.32 2.08
CA GLU A 65 25.75 32.76 2.01
C GLU A 65 27.08 33.09 1.31
N ILE A 66 28.11 32.27 1.53
CA ILE A 66 29.38 32.35 0.81
C ILE A 66 29.15 32.20 -0.69
N LEU A 67 28.45 31.15 -1.12
CA LEU A 67 28.15 30.91 -2.53
C LEU A 67 27.38 32.07 -3.17
N LYS A 68 26.38 32.60 -2.48
CA LYS A 68 25.59 33.77 -2.93
C LYS A 68 26.46 35.02 -3.13
N LYS A 69 27.52 35.18 -2.35
CA LYS A 69 28.48 36.31 -2.48
C LYS A 69 29.55 36.06 -3.54
N LEU A 70 29.95 34.82 -3.76
CA LEU A 70 30.98 34.46 -4.75
C LEU A 70 30.43 34.39 -6.18
N GLU A 71 29.18 33.96 -6.37
CA GLU A 71 28.57 33.77 -7.69
C GLU A 71 28.61 35.04 -8.58
N PRO A 72 28.28 36.25 -8.10
CA PRO A 72 28.42 37.46 -8.92
C PRO A 72 29.87 37.73 -9.31
N LEU A 73 30.84 37.49 -8.42
CA LEU A 73 32.26 37.76 -8.69
C LEU A 73 32.79 36.88 -9.83
N LEU A 74 32.31 35.65 -9.95
CA LEU A 74 32.68 34.75 -11.03
C LEU A 74 32.26 35.26 -12.40
N GLN A 75 31.17 36.04 -12.48
CA GLN A 75 30.73 36.64 -13.74
C GLN A 75 31.70 37.73 -14.22
N PHE A 76 32.30 38.47 -13.30
CA PHE A 76 33.23 39.58 -13.58
C PHE A 76 34.69 39.17 -13.68
N SER A 77 35.08 38.04 -13.05
CA SER A 77 36.46 37.58 -12.98
C SER A 77 36.59 36.08 -13.25
N ARG A 78 36.06 35.63 -14.41
CA ARG A 78 36.02 34.21 -14.81
C ARG A 78 37.36 33.48 -14.77
N ASN A 79 38.45 34.20 -15.01
CA ASN A 79 39.81 33.65 -15.08
C ASN A 79 40.57 33.73 -13.74
N ASN A 80 39.91 34.17 -12.66
CA ASN A 80 40.57 34.24 -11.35
C ASN A 80 40.60 32.85 -10.71
N GLY A 81 41.76 32.19 -10.77
CA GLY A 81 41.96 30.84 -10.22
C GLY A 81 41.60 30.72 -8.74
N LYS A 82 42.05 31.67 -7.91
CA LYS A 82 41.74 31.67 -6.46
C LYS A 82 40.25 31.75 -6.17
N LEU A 83 39.53 32.56 -6.94
CA LEU A 83 38.07 32.72 -6.80
C LEU A 83 37.34 31.43 -7.20
N ASN A 84 37.77 30.80 -8.30
CA ASN A 84 37.23 29.51 -8.75
C ASN A 84 37.46 28.42 -7.70
N ASP A 85 38.67 28.30 -7.17
CA ASP A 85 39.01 27.30 -6.14
C ASP A 85 38.16 27.49 -4.88
N LEU A 86 38.01 28.73 -4.40
CA LEU A 86 37.20 29.03 -3.22
C LEU A 86 35.72 28.73 -3.43
N PHE A 87 35.19 29.01 -4.63
CA PHE A 87 33.81 28.69 -4.98
C PHE A 87 33.57 27.19 -5.00
N LEU A 88 34.48 26.42 -5.61
CA LEU A 88 34.39 24.96 -5.63
C LEU A 88 34.48 24.38 -4.21
N GLU A 89 35.41 24.86 -3.39
CA GLU A 89 35.51 24.44 -1.99
C GLU A 89 34.21 24.73 -1.22
N ALA A 90 33.61 25.92 -1.42
CA ALA A 90 32.36 26.30 -0.78
C ALA A 90 31.19 25.41 -1.25
N GLN A 91 31.15 25.06 -2.53
CA GLN A 91 30.14 24.15 -3.08
C GLN A 91 30.26 22.76 -2.46
N GLU A 92 31.48 22.22 -2.36
CA GLU A 92 31.71 20.92 -1.74
C GLU A 92 31.31 20.90 -0.26
N LYS A 93 31.71 21.92 0.51
CA LYS A 93 31.34 21.99 1.93
C LYS A 93 29.85 22.22 2.12
N TYR A 94 29.20 23.02 1.29
CA TYR A 94 27.75 23.18 1.31
C TYR A 94 27.03 21.87 1.00
N LYS A 95 27.49 21.13 -0.02
CA LYS A 95 26.93 19.81 -0.37
C LYS A 95 27.05 18.84 0.81
N LYS A 96 28.22 18.77 1.47
CA LYS A 96 28.42 17.93 2.66
C LYS A 96 27.49 18.33 3.80
N GLN A 97 27.35 19.63 4.07
CA GLN A 97 26.44 20.16 5.09
C GLN A 97 24.97 19.79 4.81
N ILE A 98 24.53 19.88 3.56
CA ILE A 98 23.17 19.48 3.17
C ILE A 98 22.97 17.98 3.38
N GLU A 99 23.95 17.14 3.04
CA GLU A 99 23.87 15.70 3.29
C GLU A 99 23.84 15.34 4.78
N GLU A 100 24.60 16.07 5.61
CA GLU A 100 24.52 15.94 7.07
C GLU A 100 23.12 16.33 7.59
N TYR A 101 22.58 17.48 7.15
CA TYR A 101 21.23 17.89 7.53
C TYR A 101 20.15 16.91 7.08
N LYS A 102 20.29 16.30 5.90
CA LYS A 102 19.37 15.25 5.44
C LYS A 102 19.41 14.03 6.36
N LYS A 103 20.61 13.58 6.76
CA LYS A 103 20.78 12.44 7.67
C LYS A 103 20.19 12.72 9.05
N ASP A 104 20.44 13.91 9.59
CA ASP A 104 19.89 14.31 10.89
C ASP A 104 18.36 14.45 10.83
N PHE A 105 17.83 15.05 9.75
CA PHE A 105 16.41 15.11 9.50
C PHE A 105 15.79 13.71 9.46
N GLU A 106 16.34 12.79 8.66
CA GLU A 106 15.84 11.41 8.56
C GLU A 106 15.84 10.72 9.92
N LYS A 107 16.98 10.78 10.64
CA LYS A 107 17.14 10.17 11.96
C LYS A 107 16.10 10.70 12.94
N ASN A 108 15.88 12.00 12.96
CA ASN A 108 14.91 12.64 13.86
C ASN A 108 13.47 12.27 13.49
N GLN A 109 13.11 12.31 12.21
CA GLN A 109 11.76 11.90 11.77
C GLN A 109 11.51 10.42 12.05
N ARG A 110 12.47 9.55 11.78
CA ARG A 110 12.40 8.11 12.06
C ARG A 110 12.20 7.83 13.55
N ALA A 111 12.94 8.51 14.42
CA ALA A 111 12.77 8.38 15.87
C ALA A 111 11.38 8.85 16.32
N ARG A 112 10.92 10.00 15.82
CA ARG A 112 9.58 10.54 16.11
C ARG A 112 8.47 9.59 15.64
N LEU A 113 8.51 9.12 14.40
CA LEU A 113 7.52 8.20 13.85
C LEU A 113 7.54 6.86 14.58
N THR A 114 8.72 6.34 14.96
CA THR A 114 8.81 5.12 15.77
C THR A 114 8.09 5.28 17.11
N LYS A 115 8.26 6.43 17.76
CA LYS A 115 7.56 6.74 19.01
C LYS A 115 6.03 6.79 18.81
N ILE A 116 5.55 7.46 17.76
CA ILE A 116 4.12 7.54 17.44
C ILE A 116 3.56 6.14 17.16
N LEU A 117 4.28 5.29 16.42
CA LEU A 117 3.84 3.92 16.13
C LEU A 117 3.63 3.08 17.41
N GLN A 118 4.46 3.32 18.43
CA GLN A 118 4.41 2.59 19.70
C GLN A 118 3.33 3.13 20.63
N GLU A 119 3.21 4.45 20.75
CA GLU A 119 2.37 5.10 21.77
C GLU A 119 0.97 5.46 21.26
N SER A 120 0.81 5.78 19.99
CA SER A 120 -0.44 6.30 19.40
C SER A 120 -0.56 5.94 17.92
N PRO A 121 -0.61 4.65 17.57
CA PRO A 121 -0.62 4.18 16.19
C PRO A 121 -1.80 4.71 15.36
N GLU A 122 -2.91 5.06 15.98
CA GLU A 122 -4.08 5.68 15.34
C GLU A 122 -3.77 7.05 14.73
N ARG A 123 -2.81 7.80 15.30
CA ARG A 123 -2.38 9.11 14.78
C ARG A 123 -1.39 9.00 13.62
N MET A 124 -0.87 7.81 13.35
CA MET A 124 0.19 7.62 12.37
C MET A 124 -0.24 8.09 10.97
N ILE A 125 -1.47 7.82 10.55
CA ILE A 125 -1.94 8.19 9.20
C ILE A 125 -1.90 9.71 9.00
N ASP A 126 -2.41 10.47 9.96
CA ASP A 126 -2.41 11.94 9.91
C ASP A 126 -0.99 12.50 9.90
N GLU A 127 -0.09 11.91 10.69
CA GLU A 127 1.31 12.32 10.78
C GLU A 127 2.09 12.01 9.50
N LEU A 128 1.84 10.86 8.87
CA LEU A 128 2.41 10.52 7.57
C LEU A 128 1.87 11.42 6.46
N TYR A 129 0.57 11.72 6.48
CA TYR A 129 -0.04 12.66 5.54
C TYR A 129 0.54 14.08 5.68
N PHE A 130 0.70 14.57 6.91
CA PHE A 130 1.34 15.86 7.18
C PHE A 130 2.79 15.89 6.69
N LEU A 131 3.56 14.81 6.96
CA LEU A 131 4.94 14.70 6.54
C LEU A 131 5.08 14.71 5.01
N GLU A 132 4.24 13.93 4.32
CA GLU A 132 4.18 13.83 2.85
C GLU A 132 3.78 15.16 2.21
N THR A 133 2.76 15.85 2.74
CA THR A 133 2.26 17.10 2.16
C THR A 133 3.28 18.23 2.26
N ASN A 134 3.98 18.34 3.39
CA ASN A 134 4.95 19.43 3.61
C ASN A 134 6.31 19.18 2.94
N ASN A 135 6.59 17.96 2.47
CA ASN A 135 7.89 17.58 1.94
C ASN A 135 7.77 16.68 0.70
N SER A 136 6.76 16.92 -0.14
CA SER A 136 6.39 16.03 -1.25
C SER A 136 7.49 15.80 -2.30
N SER A 137 8.43 16.73 -2.44
CA SER A 137 9.59 16.61 -3.34
C SER A 137 10.79 15.92 -2.71
N ASN A 138 10.75 15.58 -1.41
CA ASN A 138 11.86 14.98 -0.69
C ASN A 138 11.78 13.45 -0.75
N GLU A 139 12.71 12.82 -1.47
CA GLU A 139 12.77 11.36 -1.61
C GLU A 139 12.94 10.60 -0.28
N VAL A 140 13.69 11.16 0.67
CA VAL A 140 13.83 10.57 2.02
C VAL A 140 12.48 10.55 2.73
N THR A 141 11.68 11.61 2.56
CA THR A 141 10.34 11.66 3.13
C THR A 141 9.42 10.62 2.52
N LYS A 142 9.42 10.47 1.19
CA LYS A 142 8.63 9.42 0.51
C LYS A 142 8.98 8.03 1.01
N GLN A 143 10.27 7.74 1.16
CA GLN A 143 10.74 6.45 1.68
C GLN A 143 10.28 6.21 3.12
N LEU A 144 10.40 7.22 4.00
CA LEU A 144 9.91 7.12 5.38
C LEU A 144 8.39 6.89 5.42
N VAL A 145 7.61 7.57 4.59
CA VAL A 145 6.15 7.40 4.54
C VAL A 145 5.77 5.98 4.15
N ILE A 146 6.40 5.42 3.11
CA ILE A 146 6.19 4.03 2.69
C ILE A 146 6.55 3.07 3.83
N GLU A 147 7.74 3.23 4.42
CA GLU A 147 8.23 2.36 5.48
C GLU A 147 7.30 2.35 6.72
N PHE A 148 6.79 3.51 7.13
CA PHE A 148 5.94 3.60 8.30
C PHE A 148 4.48 3.23 8.02
N ARG A 149 3.98 3.36 6.78
CA ARG A 149 2.71 2.72 6.36
C ARG A 149 2.82 1.21 6.48
N ASP A 150 3.90 0.62 5.96
CA ASP A 150 4.20 -0.82 6.08
C ASP A 150 4.20 -1.29 7.53
N LYS A 151 4.97 -0.61 8.39
CA LYS A 151 5.07 -0.95 9.81
C LYS A 151 3.75 -0.81 10.55
N LEU A 152 2.93 0.18 10.21
CA LEU A 152 1.60 0.35 10.79
C LEU A 152 0.67 -0.79 10.41
N ILE A 153 0.68 -1.21 9.14
CA ILE A 153 -0.09 -2.36 8.65
C ILE A 153 0.35 -3.63 9.38
N GLU A 154 1.65 -3.90 9.44
CA GLU A 154 2.21 -5.06 10.15
C GLU A 154 1.79 -5.07 11.62
N LYS A 155 1.90 -3.92 12.31
CA LYS A 155 1.46 -3.78 13.70
C LYS A 155 -0.03 -4.07 13.85
N LYS A 156 -0.89 -3.51 12.99
CA LYS A 156 -2.35 -3.76 13.05
C LYS A 156 -2.69 -5.23 12.83
N ILE A 157 -2.03 -5.91 11.89
CA ILE A 157 -2.21 -7.34 11.64
C ILE A 157 -1.79 -8.14 12.88
N LYS A 158 -0.62 -7.82 13.46
CA LYS A 158 -0.11 -8.47 14.67
C LYS A 158 -1.02 -8.26 15.88
N ASP A 159 -1.50 -7.05 16.09
CA ASP A 159 -2.39 -6.71 17.20
C ASP A 159 -3.76 -7.41 17.06
N LYS A 160 -4.20 -7.69 15.82
CA LYS A 160 -5.41 -8.48 15.53
C LYS A 160 -5.13 -9.94 15.16
N LYS A 161 -4.02 -10.52 15.63
CA LYS A 161 -3.63 -11.89 15.28
C LYS A 161 -4.73 -12.93 15.57
N GLU A 162 -5.39 -12.85 16.72
CA GLU A 162 -6.48 -13.77 17.08
C GLU A 162 -7.65 -13.73 16.08
N LEU A 163 -7.98 -12.53 15.58
CA LEU A 163 -9.00 -12.37 14.54
C LEU A 163 -8.51 -13.02 13.23
N VAL A 164 -7.28 -12.72 12.82
CA VAL A 164 -6.67 -13.25 11.59
C VAL A 164 -6.60 -14.77 11.62
N ASP A 165 -6.31 -15.37 12.78
CA ASP A 165 -6.21 -16.82 12.96
C ASP A 165 -7.59 -17.49 13.10
N SER A 166 -8.68 -16.72 13.29
CA SER A 166 -10.05 -17.26 13.43
C SER A 166 -10.71 -17.65 12.10
N GLU A 167 -11.86 -18.32 12.16
CA GLU A 167 -12.74 -18.61 11.01
C GLU A 167 -13.81 -17.52 10.78
N LYS A 168 -13.69 -16.35 11.42
CA LYS A 168 -14.64 -15.24 11.27
C LYS A 168 -14.36 -14.46 9.97
N PHE A 169 -14.48 -15.13 8.83
CA PHE A 169 -14.05 -14.61 7.52
C PHE A 169 -14.63 -13.24 7.18
N ASP A 170 -15.91 -12.98 7.45
CA ASP A 170 -16.53 -11.67 7.20
C ASP A 170 -15.87 -10.53 7.99
N VAL A 171 -15.48 -10.81 9.23
CA VAL A 171 -14.79 -9.83 10.10
C VAL A 171 -13.35 -9.63 9.62
N ILE A 172 -12.69 -10.67 9.13
CA ILE A 172 -11.35 -10.57 8.55
C ILE A 172 -11.40 -9.74 7.26
N TYR A 173 -12.39 -9.93 6.38
CA TYR A 173 -12.53 -9.12 5.17
C TYR A 173 -12.78 -7.64 5.48
N ASN A 174 -13.65 -7.34 6.45
CA ASN A 174 -13.84 -5.95 6.91
C ASN A 174 -12.53 -5.35 7.42
N PHE A 175 -11.73 -6.14 8.15
CA PHE A 175 -10.42 -5.70 8.61
C PHE A 175 -9.43 -5.49 7.45
N VAL A 176 -9.41 -6.36 6.43
CA VAL A 176 -8.61 -6.17 5.21
C VAL A 176 -8.99 -4.88 4.50
N GLU A 177 -10.28 -4.56 4.39
CA GLU A 177 -10.75 -3.30 3.79
C GLU A 177 -10.35 -2.06 4.62
N GLU A 178 -10.32 -2.16 5.96
CA GLU A 178 -9.73 -1.11 6.80
C GLU A 178 -8.24 -0.89 6.50
N LEU A 179 -7.47 -1.97 6.29
CA LEU A 179 -6.05 -1.87 5.95
C LEU A 179 -5.83 -1.28 4.55
N LYS A 180 -6.67 -1.61 3.56
CA LYS A 180 -6.59 -1.05 2.20
C LYS A 180 -6.76 0.46 2.15
N LYS A 181 -7.46 1.05 3.13
CA LYS A 181 -7.54 2.52 3.28
C LYS A 181 -6.22 3.17 3.65
N ILE A 182 -5.26 2.41 4.20
CA ILE A 182 -3.91 2.87 4.51
C ILE A 182 -3.03 2.81 3.26
N ASP A 183 -3.02 1.65 2.59
CA ASP A 183 -2.29 1.40 1.35
C ASP A 183 -2.90 0.20 0.61
N ASP A 184 -3.59 0.43 -0.50
CA ASP A 184 -4.28 -0.60 -1.29
C ASP A 184 -3.32 -1.51 -2.07
N LYS A 185 -2.07 -1.09 -2.27
CA LYS A 185 -1.05 -1.84 -3.02
C LYS A 185 -0.14 -2.66 -2.13
N ASN A 186 -0.27 -2.53 -0.81
CA ASN A 186 0.57 -3.21 0.15
C ASN A 186 0.57 -4.74 -0.02
N GLN A 187 1.76 -5.33 -0.09
CA GLN A 187 1.92 -6.76 -0.34
C GLN A 187 1.37 -7.62 0.81
N ARG A 188 1.53 -7.21 2.08
CA ARG A 188 1.04 -8.00 3.22
C ARG A 188 -0.48 -8.05 3.26
N ILE A 189 -1.15 -6.98 2.84
CA ILE A 189 -2.62 -6.95 2.76
C ILE A 189 -3.12 -7.92 1.69
N LYS A 190 -2.46 -7.97 0.53
CA LYS A 190 -2.79 -8.92 -0.54
C LYS A 190 -2.62 -10.36 -0.08
N GLU A 191 -1.50 -10.65 0.59
CA GLU A 191 -1.22 -11.99 1.14
C GLU A 191 -2.28 -12.39 2.17
N LEU A 192 -2.69 -11.47 3.05
CA LEU A 192 -3.76 -11.71 4.03
C LEU A 192 -5.11 -11.96 3.35
N ASP A 193 -5.50 -11.18 2.34
CA ASP A 193 -6.74 -11.37 1.57
C ASP A 193 -6.75 -12.75 0.89
N GLU A 194 -5.66 -13.10 0.19
CA GLU A 194 -5.52 -14.40 -0.46
C GLU A 194 -5.55 -15.58 0.52
N GLN A 195 -4.83 -15.47 1.64
CA GLN A 195 -4.83 -16.50 2.68
C GLN A 195 -6.23 -16.68 3.27
N THR A 196 -6.95 -15.58 3.51
CA THR A 196 -8.32 -15.60 4.05
C THR A 196 -9.27 -16.32 3.08
N ARG A 197 -9.20 -16.00 1.78
CA ARG A 197 -10.01 -16.67 0.75
C ARG A 197 -9.74 -18.17 0.66
N ARG A 198 -8.47 -18.59 0.70
CA ARG A 198 -8.10 -20.00 0.69
C ARG A 198 -8.65 -20.73 1.90
N ARG A 199 -8.46 -20.19 3.11
CA ARG A 199 -8.99 -20.77 4.34
C ARG A 199 -10.51 -20.84 4.37
N GLN A 200 -11.20 -19.82 3.84
CA GLN A 200 -12.66 -19.83 3.73
C GLN A 200 -13.12 -20.96 2.80
N HIS A 201 -12.46 -21.13 1.66
CA HIS A 201 -12.77 -22.20 0.73
C HIS A 201 -12.52 -23.59 1.34
N GLU A 202 -11.38 -23.77 2.02
CA GLU A 202 -11.04 -25.00 2.74
C GLU A 202 -12.07 -25.33 3.83
N SER A 203 -12.47 -24.34 4.63
CA SER A 203 -13.50 -24.50 5.67
C SER A 203 -14.87 -24.89 5.08
N GLN A 204 -15.25 -24.31 3.94
CA GLN A 204 -16.47 -24.70 3.22
C GLN A 204 -16.40 -26.13 2.69
N LEU A 205 -15.25 -26.55 2.15
CA LEU A 205 -15.05 -27.93 1.68
C LEU A 205 -15.09 -28.93 2.84
N ALA A 206 -14.42 -28.62 3.96
CA ALA A 206 -14.44 -29.44 5.17
C ALA A 206 -15.86 -29.59 5.72
N SER A 207 -16.61 -28.49 5.81
CA SER A 207 -18.00 -28.50 6.29
C SER A 207 -18.91 -29.35 5.39
N LYS A 208 -18.74 -29.26 4.06
CA LYS A 208 -19.45 -30.13 3.12
C LYS A 208 -19.08 -31.60 3.31
N GLY A 209 -17.79 -31.91 3.46
CA GLY A 209 -17.32 -33.27 3.72
C GLY A 209 -17.89 -33.86 5.02
N GLU A 210 -17.90 -33.06 6.10
CA GLU A 210 -18.47 -33.49 7.38
C GLU A 210 -19.99 -33.70 7.30
N PHE A 211 -20.70 -32.84 6.58
CA PHE A 211 -22.14 -33.02 6.31
C PHE A 211 -22.41 -34.33 5.57
N VAL A 212 -21.65 -34.62 4.51
CA VAL A 212 -21.79 -35.86 3.73
C VAL A 212 -21.48 -37.09 4.61
N TYR A 213 -20.43 -37.04 5.42
CA TYR A 213 -20.05 -38.14 6.32
C TYR A 213 -21.11 -38.43 7.39
N LYS A 214 -21.49 -37.41 8.18
CA LYS A 214 -22.52 -37.55 9.23
C LYS A 214 -23.88 -37.91 8.63
N GLY A 215 -24.21 -37.34 7.48
CA GLY A 215 -25.41 -37.68 6.72
C GLY A 215 -25.42 -39.15 6.31
N GLY A 216 -24.28 -39.67 5.82
CA GLY A 216 -24.13 -41.08 5.46
C GLY A 216 -24.35 -42.04 6.65
N ASP A 217 -23.77 -41.73 7.81
CA ASP A 217 -23.99 -42.52 9.05
C ASP A 217 -25.46 -42.50 9.48
N TYR A 218 -26.10 -41.33 9.42
CA TYR A 218 -27.51 -41.19 9.75
C TYR A 218 -28.42 -41.93 8.76
N LEU A 219 -28.12 -41.83 7.46
CA LEU A 219 -28.79 -42.56 6.39
C LEU A 219 -28.69 -44.08 6.62
N SER A 220 -27.49 -44.59 6.90
CA SER A 220 -27.27 -46.01 7.22
C SER A 220 -28.10 -46.45 8.43
N THR A 221 -28.21 -45.60 9.45
CA THR A 221 -29.02 -45.87 10.64
C THR A 221 -30.51 -45.93 10.30
N LEU A 222 -31.04 -44.96 9.54
CA LEU A 222 -32.45 -44.94 9.10
C LEU A 222 -32.81 -46.18 8.29
N MET A 223 -31.91 -46.61 7.41
CA MET A 223 -32.07 -47.84 6.64
C MET A 223 -32.16 -49.09 7.54
N LYS A 224 -31.36 -49.17 8.61
CA LYS A 224 -31.37 -50.30 9.56
C LYS A 224 -32.64 -50.38 10.41
N ILE A 225 -33.26 -49.24 10.73
CA ILE A 225 -34.50 -49.17 11.51
C ILE A 225 -35.75 -49.09 10.63
N ASN A 226 -35.62 -49.38 9.33
CA ASN A 226 -36.71 -49.41 8.34
C ASN A 226 -37.47 -48.07 8.19
N LYS A 227 -36.84 -46.94 8.51
CA LYS A 227 -37.42 -45.60 8.31
C LYS A 227 -37.09 -45.07 6.91
N TYR A 228 -37.66 -45.72 5.90
CA TYR A 228 -37.26 -45.50 4.51
C TYR A 228 -37.69 -44.14 3.94
N SER A 229 -38.82 -43.58 4.37
CA SER A 229 -39.26 -42.26 3.93
C SER A 229 -38.26 -41.16 4.35
N GLU A 230 -37.79 -41.22 5.59
CA GLU A 230 -36.77 -40.32 6.11
C GLU A 230 -35.39 -40.59 5.49
N ALA A 231 -35.06 -41.85 5.23
CA ALA A 231 -33.81 -42.22 4.55
C ALA A 231 -33.74 -41.58 3.14
N ILE A 232 -34.83 -41.60 2.38
CA ILE A 232 -34.91 -40.96 1.06
C ILE A 232 -34.59 -39.46 1.15
N LYS A 233 -35.22 -38.74 2.09
CA LYS A 233 -34.99 -37.30 2.28
C LYS A 233 -33.53 -36.99 2.60
N VAL A 234 -32.93 -37.72 3.54
CA VAL A 234 -31.53 -37.53 3.93
C VAL A 234 -30.59 -37.82 2.76
N ALA A 235 -30.84 -38.90 1.99
CA ALA A 235 -30.03 -39.21 0.81
C ALA A 235 -30.13 -38.14 -0.28
N GLU A 236 -31.31 -37.56 -0.51
CA GLU A 236 -31.49 -36.43 -1.43
C GLU A 236 -30.73 -35.18 -0.97
N GLU A 237 -30.78 -34.84 0.32
CA GLU A 237 -30.03 -33.72 0.90
C GLU A 237 -28.51 -33.88 0.76
N ILE A 238 -27.98 -35.09 0.98
CA ILE A 238 -26.56 -35.39 0.77
C ILE A 238 -26.19 -35.23 -0.70
N LEU A 239 -27.01 -35.72 -1.63
CA LEU A 239 -26.75 -35.63 -3.07
C LEU A 239 -26.89 -34.21 -3.63
N GLN A 240 -27.61 -33.30 -2.96
CA GLN A 240 -27.56 -31.87 -3.28
C GLN A 240 -26.18 -31.27 -2.97
N THR A 241 -25.47 -31.79 -1.96
CA THR A 241 -24.14 -31.31 -1.54
C THR A 241 -23.02 -32.02 -2.30
N ASP A 242 -23.12 -33.33 -2.52
CA ASP A 242 -22.21 -34.15 -3.33
C ASP A 242 -23.00 -34.99 -4.36
N PRO A 243 -23.29 -34.43 -5.55
CA PRO A 243 -24.07 -35.11 -6.58
C PRO A 243 -23.40 -36.36 -7.15
N ASN A 244 -22.11 -36.60 -6.88
CA ASN A 244 -21.35 -37.72 -7.43
C ASN A 244 -21.13 -38.84 -6.43
N ASN A 245 -21.68 -38.75 -5.22
CA ASN A 245 -21.58 -39.80 -4.22
C ASN A 245 -22.31 -41.08 -4.67
N SER A 246 -21.56 -42.05 -5.19
CA SER A 246 -22.11 -43.31 -5.73
C SER A 246 -22.73 -44.20 -4.66
N GLU A 247 -22.21 -44.16 -3.44
CA GLU A 247 -22.72 -44.94 -2.31
C GLU A 247 -24.12 -44.47 -1.92
N VAL A 248 -24.27 -43.15 -1.71
CA VAL A 248 -25.56 -42.53 -1.36
C VAL A 248 -26.59 -42.71 -2.47
N LYS A 249 -26.19 -42.66 -3.76
CA LYS A 249 -27.08 -42.99 -4.88
C LYS A 249 -27.60 -44.43 -4.79
N GLY A 250 -26.73 -45.38 -4.49
CA GLY A 250 -27.12 -46.78 -4.29
C GLY A 250 -28.12 -46.94 -3.15
N THR A 251 -27.83 -46.31 -2.00
CA THR A 251 -28.71 -46.36 -0.83
C THR A 251 -30.06 -45.67 -1.08
N LEU A 252 -30.10 -44.58 -1.85
CA LEU A 252 -31.35 -43.90 -2.22
C LEU A 252 -32.27 -44.83 -3.02
N GLU A 253 -31.74 -45.52 -4.03
CA GLU A 253 -32.53 -46.45 -4.84
C GLU A 253 -33.01 -47.66 -4.03
N GLU A 254 -32.16 -48.18 -3.13
CA GLU A 254 -32.57 -49.22 -2.18
C GLU A 254 -33.69 -48.75 -1.24
N ALA A 255 -33.57 -47.53 -0.69
CA ALA A 255 -34.56 -46.94 0.20
C ALA A 255 -35.91 -46.75 -0.50
N LYS A 256 -35.91 -46.25 -1.75
CA LYS A 256 -37.14 -46.11 -2.57
C LYS A 256 -37.82 -47.46 -2.80
N SER A 257 -37.04 -48.48 -3.16
CA SER A 257 -37.55 -49.83 -3.38
C SER A 257 -38.21 -50.40 -2.10
N LYS A 258 -37.50 -50.33 -0.97
CA LYS A 258 -38.01 -50.82 0.32
C LYS A 258 -39.22 -50.03 0.83
N PHE A 259 -39.23 -48.71 0.64
CA PHE A 259 -40.39 -47.87 0.97
C PHE A 259 -41.62 -48.26 0.15
N PHE A 260 -41.44 -48.53 -1.15
CA PHE A 260 -42.53 -48.98 -2.02
C PHE A 260 -43.09 -50.34 -1.57
N ASP A 261 -42.22 -51.31 -1.29
CA ASP A 261 -42.64 -52.63 -0.78
C ASP A 261 -43.37 -52.52 0.56
N GLN A 262 -42.87 -51.70 1.49
CA GLN A 262 -43.52 -51.46 2.78
C GLN A 262 -44.92 -50.84 2.59
N SER A 263 -45.03 -49.78 1.79
CA SER A 263 -46.31 -49.11 1.52
C SER A 263 -47.31 -50.04 0.85
N ARG A 264 -46.84 -50.90 -0.07
CA ARG A 264 -47.67 -51.93 -0.72
C ARG A 264 -48.19 -52.94 0.31
N ASN A 265 -47.31 -53.47 1.16
CA ASN A 265 -47.68 -54.46 2.16
C ASN A 265 -48.67 -53.88 3.19
N GLU A 266 -48.43 -52.66 3.68
CA GLU A 266 -49.36 -51.96 4.58
C GLU A 266 -50.73 -51.76 3.93
N THR A 267 -50.77 -51.44 2.64
CA THR A 267 -52.02 -51.32 1.87
C THR A 267 -52.75 -52.67 1.77
N VAL A 268 -52.03 -53.75 1.48
CA VAL A 268 -52.59 -55.10 1.41
C VAL A 268 -53.12 -55.55 2.78
N ASP A 269 -52.40 -55.29 3.86
CA ASP A 269 -52.83 -55.61 5.22
C ASP A 269 -54.08 -54.83 5.62
N LEU A 270 -54.17 -53.55 5.26
CA LEU A 270 -55.37 -52.73 5.45
C LEU A 270 -56.56 -53.28 4.68
N ILE A 271 -56.39 -53.63 3.40
CA ILE A 271 -57.45 -54.23 2.57
C ILE A 271 -57.91 -55.56 3.17
N THR A 272 -56.96 -56.42 3.56
CA THR A 272 -57.27 -57.74 4.13
C THR A 272 -58.01 -57.61 5.46
N LYS A 273 -57.57 -56.69 6.33
CA LYS A 273 -58.22 -56.41 7.60
C LYS A 273 -59.64 -55.87 7.39
N ASN A 274 -59.80 -54.89 6.50
CA ASN A 274 -61.11 -54.32 6.18
C ASN A 274 -62.07 -55.38 5.60
N ASN A 275 -61.62 -56.18 4.64
CA ASN A 275 -62.41 -57.27 4.08
C ASN A 275 -62.86 -58.29 5.15
N SER A 276 -61.99 -58.60 6.12
CA SER A 276 -62.36 -59.51 7.22
C SER A 276 -63.43 -58.92 8.14
N THR A 277 -63.40 -57.60 8.38
CA THR A 277 -64.47 -56.90 9.10
C THR A 277 -65.76 -56.86 8.30
N ASP A 278 -65.67 -56.62 6.99
CA ASP A 278 -66.83 -56.60 6.11
C ASP A 278 -67.49 -57.97 6.00
N GLU A 279 -66.73 -59.06 5.98
CA GLU A 279 -67.23 -60.44 6.05
C GLU A 279 -67.99 -60.70 7.37
N ILE A 280 -67.44 -60.25 8.51
CA ILE A 280 -68.09 -60.38 9.82
C ILE A 280 -69.36 -59.53 9.90
N GLU A 281 -69.35 -58.32 9.34
CA GLU A 281 -70.49 -57.42 9.30
C GLU A 281 -71.59 -57.95 8.37
N TYR A 282 -71.21 -58.51 7.22
CA TYR A 282 -72.09 -59.22 6.30
C TYR A 282 -72.77 -60.42 6.98
N GLU A 283 -72.03 -61.24 7.73
CA GLU A 283 -72.61 -62.37 8.46
C GLU A 283 -73.63 -61.94 9.51
N LYS A 284 -73.40 -60.79 10.18
CA LYS A 284 -74.30 -60.27 11.24
C LYS A 284 -75.51 -59.51 10.70
N ASN A 285 -75.39 -58.85 9.54
CA ASN A 285 -76.40 -57.94 9.00
C ASN A 285 -76.78 -58.27 7.56
N LYS A 286 -76.95 -59.57 7.21
CA LYS A 286 -77.27 -60.02 5.84
C LYS A 286 -78.43 -59.26 5.17
N GLU A 287 -79.42 -58.83 5.94
CA GLU A 287 -80.61 -58.10 5.42
C GLU A 287 -80.28 -56.69 4.91
N ASN A 288 -79.16 -56.10 5.33
CA ASN A 288 -78.74 -54.74 4.96
C ASN A 288 -77.77 -54.70 3.77
N PHE A 289 -77.31 -55.86 3.27
CA PHE A 289 -76.41 -55.93 2.12
C PHE A 289 -77.19 -56.23 0.84
N THR A 290 -77.10 -55.34 -0.14
CA THR A 290 -77.71 -55.52 -1.45
C THR A 290 -76.82 -56.44 -2.29
N VAL A 291 -77.37 -57.57 -2.73
CA VAL A 291 -76.70 -58.44 -3.72
C VAL A 291 -76.74 -57.72 -5.07
N ILE A 292 -75.58 -57.39 -5.62
CA ILE A 292 -75.41 -56.79 -6.95
C ILE A 292 -75.17 -57.90 -7.97
#